data_AF-A0A836CVA9-F1
#
_entry.id   AF-A0A836CVA9-F1
#
_cell.length_a   1.000
_cell.length_b   1.000
_cell.length_c   1.000
_cell.angle_alpha   90.00
_cell.angle_beta   90.00
_cell.angle_gamma   90.00
#
_symmetry.space_group_name_H-M   'P 1'
#
loop_
_entity.id
_entity.type
_entity.pdbx_description
1 polymer ?
#
loop_
_entity_poly.entity_id
_entity_poly.type
_entity_poly.pdbx_seq_one_letter_code
_entity_poly.pdbx_strand_id
1 'polypeptide(L)'
;MEPRAGVSKQDIRERIWDYMESQNLADFPRPVHHRIPNFKGSYLACQNIRDLEVFARTQELKVDPDKPLEGVRLLALQSKKTLLVPTPRLRTGLFNKITPPPGATKDILRKCATSQGVRNYSTPVGLDSKVLVDLVVVGSVAVSEKGWRIGKGEGYADLEYAMMVSMGAVSQGTPVVTIVHDCQVVDIPEALLEDHDLTVDYILTPTRVITTGCERPKPAGISWSKISCEMLGKMPILRSLRHREEQAGKDVTLQDGPRSPPGATRSPQDLAPPELGSVPPSSVQIGNLPRDARVSELKRALSALGVAPSRLTWQGPQHRAFLHYRDPAEAQQAIACLQGFRLGANTVRVVLARQQRASDLPRELPADACAEMKGPVSQSRGAGCVRASLLGPGVRLKCPSPLPIPKAQKSVRLWAHSSWELE
;
A
#
# COMPACT_ATOMS: atom_id res chain seq x y z
N MET A 1 -11.84 44.52 2.42
CA MET A 1 -10.60 44.28 1.65
C MET A 1 -10.67 42.82 1.22
N GLU A 2 -11.14 42.57 0.00
CA GLU A 2 -11.18 41.21 -0.56
C GLU A 2 -9.74 40.64 -0.57
N PRO A 3 -9.50 39.41 -0.09
CA PRO A 3 -8.17 38.84 -0.13
C PRO A 3 -7.77 38.66 -1.59
N ARG A 4 -6.64 39.26 -2.00
CA ARG A 4 -6.02 38.96 -3.30
C ARG A 4 -5.91 37.44 -3.43
N ALA A 5 -6.49 36.85 -4.47
CA ALA A 5 -6.42 35.43 -4.71
C ALA A 5 -4.94 35.01 -4.73
N GLY A 6 -4.52 34.28 -3.69
CA GLY A 6 -3.16 33.76 -3.57
C GLY A 6 -2.93 32.64 -4.57
N VAL A 7 -1.69 32.52 -5.06
CA VAL A 7 -1.26 31.41 -5.92
C VAL A 7 -1.51 30.08 -5.21
N SER A 8 -2.18 29.14 -5.86
CA SER A 8 -2.47 27.80 -5.32
C SER A 8 -1.40 26.76 -5.72
N LYS A 9 -1.37 25.59 -5.04
CA LYS A 9 -0.53 24.45 -5.49
C LYS A 9 -0.88 24.05 -6.93
N GLN A 10 -2.15 24.17 -7.33
CA GLN A 10 -2.61 23.80 -8.67
C GLN A 10 -2.09 24.77 -9.73
N ASP A 11 -2.12 26.07 -9.45
CA ASP A 11 -1.60 27.11 -10.36
C ASP A 11 -0.11 26.88 -10.66
N ILE A 12 0.67 26.48 -9.65
CA ILE A 12 2.08 26.13 -9.83
C ILE A 12 2.23 24.90 -10.73
N ARG A 13 1.41 23.87 -10.54
CA ARG A 13 1.46 22.66 -11.39
C ARG A 13 1.16 23.00 -12.84
N GLU A 14 0.08 23.73 -13.09
CA GLU A 14 -0.33 24.15 -14.44
C GLU A 14 0.76 24.97 -15.10
N ARG A 15 1.29 25.98 -14.41
CA ARG A 15 2.40 26.79 -14.92
C ARG A 15 3.61 25.94 -15.30
N ILE A 16 4.01 24.98 -14.48
CA ILE A 16 5.16 24.12 -14.78
C ILE A 16 4.87 23.19 -15.96
N TRP A 17 3.71 22.53 -15.96
CA TRP A 17 3.32 21.63 -17.04
C TRP A 17 3.25 22.36 -18.38
N ASP A 18 2.59 23.52 -18.42
CA ASP A 18 2.47 24.35 -19.61
C ASP A 18 3.83 24.86 -20.10
N TYR A 19 4.69 25.28 -19.18
CA TYR A 19 6.04 25.72 -19.52
C TYR A 19 6.87 24.58 -20.12
N MET A 20 6.84 23.39 -19.53
CA MET A 20 7.60 22.24 -20.04
C MET A 20 7.11 21.75 -21.41
N GLU A 21 5.80 21.79 -21.66
CA GLU A 21 5.22 21.44 -22.95
C GLU A 21 5.54 22.50 -24.03
N SER A 22 5.33 23.79 -23.72
CA SER A 22 5.56 24.89 -24.65
C SER A 22 7.02 25.08 -25.03
N GLN A 23 7.94 24.88 -24.07
CA GLN A 23 9.38 24.94 -24.32
C GLN A 23 9.96 23.63 -24.85
N ASN A 24 9.12 22.61 -25.10
CA ASN A 24 9.54 21.29 -25.58
C ASN A 24 10.64 20.67 -24.69
N LEU A 25 10.57 20.89 -23.39
CA LEU A 25 11.46 20.31 -22.38
C LEU A 25 10.97 18.92 -21.96
N ALA A 26 9.66 18.70 -22.03
CA ALA A 26 9.04 17.41 -21.74
C ALA A 26 9.54 16.29 -22.66
N ASP A 27 9.67 15.10 -22.08
CA ASP A 27 9.96 13.85 -22.80
C ASP A 27 8.85 12.83 -22.52
N PHE A 28 8.74 11.78 -23.34
CA PHE A 28 7.67 10.79 -23.21
C PHE A 28 7.68 10.13 -21.81
N PRO A 29 6.53 9.96 -21.13
CA PRO A 29 5.16 10.17 -21.62
C PRO A 29 4.70 11.63 -21.62
N ARG A 30 4.03 12.02 -22.71
CA ARG A 30 3.38 13.34 -22.90
C ARG A 30 1.87 13.16 -23.10
N PRO A 31 1.03 14.17 -22.79
CA PRO A 31 1.40 15.40 -22.09
C PRO A 31 1.78 15.14 -20.62
N VAL A 32 2.55 16.05 -20.02
CA VAL A 32 3.01 15.95 -18.63
C VAL A 32 1.94 16.35 -17.61
N HIS A 33 0.83 16.96 -18.04
CA HIS A 33 -0.30 17.31 -17.18
C HIS A 33 -0.81 16.09 -16.39
N HIS A 34 -1.10 16.31 -15.11
CA HIS A 34 -1.50 15.27 -14.14
C HIS A 34 -0.44 14.18 -13.88
N ARG A 35 0.82 14.41 -14.27
CA ARG A 35 1.95 13.50 -14.06
C ARG A 35 3.09 14.21 -13.35
N ILE A 36 4.00 13.40 -12.79
CA ILE A 36 5.35 13.87 -12.54
C ILE A 36 6.03 14.02 -13.92
N PRO A 37 6.46 15.22 -14.32
CA PRO A 37 6.96 15.45 -15.68
C PRO A 37 8.21 14.62 -15.97
N ASN A 38 8.20 13.85 -17.06
CA ASN A 38 9.47 13.40 -17.64
C ASN A 38 10.03 14.49 -18.54
N PHE A 39 11.35 14.58 -18.63
CA PHE A 39 12.03 15.68 -19.31
C PHE A 39 13.30 15.21 -20.02
N LYS A 40 13.69 15.97 -21.04
CA LYS A 40 14.95 15.79 -21.74
C LYS A 40 16.10 16.03 -20.77
N GLY A 41 16.96 15.03 -20.60
CA GLY A 41 18.05 15.07 -19.63
C GLY A 41 17.73 14.44 -18.28
N SER A 42 16.57 13.79 -18.10
CA SER A 42 16.25 13.09 -16.84
C SER A 42 17.28 12.02 -16.47
N TYR A 43 17.78 11.26 -17.45
CA TYR A 43 18.87 10.30 -17.23
C TYR A 43 20.19 10.96 -16.82
N LEU A 44 20.50 12.16 -17.31
CA LEU A 44 21.67 12.92 -16.91
C LEU A 44 21.52 13.39 -15.45
N ALA A 45 20.39 13.98 -15.11
CA ALA A 45 20.08 14.38 -13.74
C ALA A 45 20.16 13.20 -12.76
N CYS A 46 19.68 12.01 -13.17
CA CYS A 46 19.80 10.79 -12.37
C CYS A 46 21.26 10.38 -12.10
N GLN A 47 22.22 10.67 -12.99
CA GLN A 47 23.62 10.26 -12.80
C GLN A 47 24.26 10.94 -11.61
N ASN A 48 23.85 12.17 -11.29
CA ASN A 48 24.36 12.96 -10.18
C ASN A 48 24.13 12.29 -8.80
N ILE A 49 23.22 11.32 -8.71
CA ILE A 49 23.01 10.57 -7.47
C ILE A 49 24.24 9.74 -7.07
N ARG A 50 25.11 9.38 -8.02
CA ARG A 50 26.32 8.58 -7.76
C ARG A 50 27.34 9.33 -6.92
N ASP A 51 27.33 10.66 -7.00
CA ASP A 51 28.30 11.52 -6.31
C ASP A 51 27.84 11.84 -4.88
N LEU A 52 26.63 11.42 -4.48
CA LEU A 52 26.11 11.60 -3.14
C LEU A 52 26.63 10.52 -2.19
N GLU A 53 27.26 10.95 -1.10
CA GLU A 53 27.69 10.04 -0.03
C GLU A 53 26.51 9.24 0.57
N VAL A 54 25.33 9.86 0.68
CA VAL A 54 24.11 9.18 1.15
C VAL A 54 23.76 7.98 0.26
N PHE A 55 23.93 8.10 -1.07
CA PHE A 55 23.68 7.00 -2.00
C PHE A 55 24.77 5.93 -1.94
N ALA A 56 26.03 6.34 -1.75
CA ALA A 56 27.14 5.40 -1.59
C ALA A 56 26.89 4.43 -0.42
N ARG A 57 26.44 4.97 0.74
CA ARG A 57 26.19 4.22 1.98
C ARG A 57 24.87 3.41 1.98
N THR A 58 23.90 3.79 1.15
CA THR A 58 22.59 3.12 1.02
C THR A 58 22.73 1.65 0.61
N GLN A 59 22.04 0.72 1.28
CA GLN A 59 21.89 -0.67 0.82
C GLN A 59 20.48 -0.96 0.30
N GLU A 60 19.47 -0.34 0.91
CA GLU A 60 18.07 -0.48 0.54
C GLU A 60 17.44 0.89 0.29
N LEU A 61 16.86 1.09 -0.90
CA LEU A 61 16.22 2.35 -1.27
C LEU A 61 14.85 2.15 -1.89
N LYS A 62 13.98 3.12 -1.61
CA LYS A 62 12.68 3.26 -2.25
C LYS A 62 12.78 4.29 -3.37
N VAL A 63 12.34 3.92 -4.57
CA VAL A 63 12.25 4.86 -5.70
C VAL A 63 10.85 4.79 -6.28
N ASP A 64 10.21 5.95 -6.43
CA ASP A 64 8.89 6.05 -7.05
C ASP A 64 8.86 5.50 -8.48
N PRO A 65 7.70 5.01 -8.97
CA PRO A 65 7.59 4.39 -10.29
C PRO A 65 7.59 5.40 -11.46
N ASP A 66 7.61 6.70 -11.17
CA ASP A 66 7.54 7.77 -12.18
C ASP A 66 8.67 7.66 -13.20
N LYS A 67 8.37 8.06 -14.44
CA LYS A 67 9.31 7.95 -15.57
C LYS A 67 10.63 8.72 -15.38
N PRO A 68 10.68 9.99 -14.88
CA PRO A 68 11.95 10.69 -14.70
C PRO A 68 12.92 10.00 -13.72
N LEU A 69 12.42 9.10 -12.86
CA LEU A 69 13.23 8.39 -11.86
C LEU A 69 13.77 7.04 -12.35
N GLU A 70 13.48 6.65 -13.61
CA GLU A 70 13.91 5.37 -14.19
C GLU A 70 15.44 5.21 -14.18
N GLY A 71 16.17 6.30 -14.41
CA GLY A 71 17.62 6.32 -14.32
C GLY A 71 18.11 5.91 -12.93
N VAL A 72 17.53 6.46 -11.86
CA VAL A 72 17.90 6.10 -10.49
C VAL A 72 17.60 4.64 -10.18
N ARG A 73 16.44 4.11 -10.62
CA ARG A 73 16.12 2.69 -10.48
C ARG A 73 17.15 1.80 -11.15
N LEU A 74 17.59 2.14 -12.37
CA LEU A 74 18.64 1.42 -13.06
C LEU A 74 19.98 1.48 -12.31
N LEU A 75 20.35 2.66 -11.80
CA LEU A 75 21.59 2.86 -11.05
C LEU A 75 21.63 2.05 -9.75
N ALA A 76 20.51 2.00 -9.03
CA ALA A 76 20.35 1.16 -7.84
C ALA A 76 20.64 -0.31 -8.15
N LEU A 77 20.00 -0.84 -9.20
CA LEU A 77 20.17 -2.23 -9.62
C LEU A 77 21.60 -2.54 -10.10
N GLN A 78 22.21 -1.62 -10.86
CA GLN A 78 23.61 -1.75 -11.29
C GLN A 78 24.59 -1.75 -10.12
N SER A 79 24.26 -1.02 -9.06
CA SER A 79 25.03 -0.94 -7.82
C SER A 79 24.72 -2.10 -6.85
N LYS A 80 23.92 -3.08 -7.28
CA LYS A 80 23.49 -4.25 -6.48
C LYS A 80 22.79 -3.87 -5.16
N LYS A 81 22.13 -2.72 -5.11
CA LYS A 81 21.33 -2.28 -3.96
C LYS A 81 19.94 -2.91 -4.03
N THR A 82 19.29 -3.10 -2.87
CA THR A 82 17.89 -3.54 -2.80
C THR A 82 16.99 -2.39 -3.22
N LEU A 83 16.26 -2.58 -4.34
CA LEU A 83 15.33 -1.59 -4.86
C LEU A 83 13.89 -1.94 -4.50
N LEU A 84 13.23 -1.04 -3.78
CA LEU A 84 11.80 -1.08 -3.51
C LEU A 84 11.08 -0.05 -4.39
N VAL A 85 9.95 -0.47 -4.95
CA VAL A 85 9.07 0.41 -5.73
C VAL A 85 7.65 0.29 -5.18
N PRO A 86 6.96 1.40 -4.85
CA PRO A 86 5.57 1.37 -4.41
C PRO A 86 4.66 0.65 -5.39
N THR A 87 3.67 -0.06 -4.87
CA THR A 87 2.62 -0.64 -5.73
C THR A 87 1.64 0.46 -6.14
N PRO A 88 1.19 0.51 -7.41
CA PRO A 88 0.22 1.52 -7.83
C PRO A 88 -1.02 1.51 -6.94
N ARG A 89 -1.34 2.69 -6.37
CA ARG A 89 -2.51 2.91 -5.49
C ARG A 89 -2.54 2.00 -4.25
N LEU A 90 -1.43 1.35 -3.89
CA LEU A 90 -1.30 0.52 -2.68
C LEU A 90 -2.39 -0.58 -2.54
N ARG A 91 -2.84 -1.14 -3.67
CA ARG A 91 -3.97 -2.10 -3.72
C ARG A 91 -3.56 -3.53 -3.32
N THR A 92 -2.35 -3.97 -3.66
CA THR A 92 -1.93 -5.38 -3.58
C THR A 92 -0.71 -5.63 -2.66
N GLY A 93 -0.18 -4.58 -2.04
CA GLY A 93 1.01 -4.63 -1.19
C GLY A 93 1.56 -3.23 -0.95
N LEU A 94 2.59 -3.10 -0.11
CA LEU A 94 3.23 -1.80 0.13
C LEU A 94 4.27 -1.51 -0.95
N PHE A 95 5.20 -2.45 -1.14
CA PHE A 95 6.26 -2.35 -2.13
C PHE A 95 6.33 -3.60 -2.98
N ASN A 96 6.97 -3.44 -4.13
CA ASN A 96 7.57 -4.48 -4.91
C ASN A 96 9.08 -4.41 -4.72
N LYS A 97 9.69 -5.47 -4.20
CA LYS A 97 11.15 -5.63 -4.20
C LYS A 97 11.57 -6.15 -5.55
N ILE A 98 12.41 -5.42 -6.26
CA ILE A 98 12.86 -5.81 -7.60
C ILE A 98 13.85 -6.97 -7.47
N THR A 99 13.61 -8.05 -8.20
CA THR A 99 14.40 -9.27 -8.22
C THR A 99 14.87 -9.57 -9.64
N PRO A 100 15.98 -8.97 -10.10
CA PRO A 100 16.56 -9.32 -11.39
C PRO A 100 16.93 -10.81 -11.43
N PRO A 101 16.80 -11.48 -12.60
CA PRO A 101 17.19 -12.87 -12.72
C PRO A 101 18.70 -13.08 -12.47
N PRO A 102 19.13 -14.26 -12.00
CA PRO A 102 20.55 -14.55 -11.81
C PRO A 102 21.36 -14.29 -13.08
N GLY A 103 22.49 -13.58 -12.94
CA GLY A 103 23.34 -13.22 -14.09
C GLY A 103 22.76 -12.13 -15.00
N ALA A 104 21.78 -11.35 -14.53
CA ALA A 104 21.18 -10.26 -15.31
C ALA A 104 22.23 -9.31 -15.93
N THR A 105 22.18 -9.16 -17.24
CA THR A 105 23.00 -8.20 -17.99
C THR A 105 22.51 -6.76 -17.78
N LYS A 106 23.30 -5.76 -18.17
CA LYS A 106 22.89 -4.35 -18.12
C LYS A 106 21.56 -4.08 -18.84
N ASP A 107 21.27 -4.77 -19.94
CA ASP A 107 20.02 -4.62 -20.67
C ASP A 107 18.82 -5.23 -19.93
N ILE A 108 19.03 -6.34 -19.22
CA ILE A 108 18.00 -6.91 -18.35
C ILE A 108 17.72 -5.97 -17.18
N LEU A 109 18.75 -5.41 -16.54
CA LEU A 109 18.57 -4.43 -15.46
C LEU A 109 17.81 -3.19 -15.95
N ARG A 110 18.09 -2.72 -17.17
CA ARG A 110 17.33 -1.63 -17.79
C ARG A 110 15.85 -1.98 -17.91
N LYS A 111 15.52 -3.20 -18.34
CA LYS A 111 14.13 -3.68 -18.38
C LYS A 111 13.51 -3.70 -16.97
N CYS A 112 14.21 -4.25 -15.97
CA CYS A 112 13.74 -4.31 -14.57
C CYS A 112 13.43 -2.92 -13.98
N ALA A 113 14.16 -1.88 -14.39
CA ALA A 113 13.95 -0.50 -13.94
C ALA A 113 12.70 0.18 -14.53
N THR A 114 12.12 -0.36 -15.60
CA THR A 114 10.88 0.18 -16.19
C THR A 114 9.65 -0.22 -15.39
N SER A 115 8.52 0.48 -15.56
CA SER A 115 7.25 0.10 -14.91
C SER A 115 6.80 -1.32 -15.27
N GLN A 116 7.03 -1.77 -16.50
CA GLN A 116 6.77 -3.16 -16.90
C GLN A 116 7.72 -4.14 -16.20
N GLY A 117 8.98 -3.74 -16.05
CA GLY A 117 9.98 -4.49 -15.29
C GLY A 117 9.58 -4.69 -13.84
N VAL A 118 9.07 -3.64 -13.20
CA VAL A 118 8.55 -3.72 -11.83
C VAL A 118 7.43 -4.75 -11.72
N ARG A 119 6.55 -4.89 -12.72
CA ARG A 119 5.50 -5.92 -12.71
C ARG A 119 6.04 -7.33 -12.91
N ASN A 120 7.03 -7.50 -13.78
CA ASN A 120 7.49 -8.81 -14.23
C ASN A 120 8.65 -9.39 -13.40
N TYR A 121 9.42 -8.53 -12.72
CA TYR A 121 10.66 -8.89 -12.04
C TYR A 121 10.65 -8.38 -10.60
N SER A 122 9.56 -8.60 -9.87
CA SER A 122 9.50 -8.23 -8.47
C SER A 122 8.72 -9.21 -7.62
N THR A 123 8.97 -9.15 -6.32
CA THR A 123 8.23 -9.86 -5.30
C THR A 123 7.52 -8.86 -4.40
N PRO A 124 6.22 -9.06 -4.09
CA PRO A 124 5.49 -8.15 -3.21
C PRO A 124 6.05 -8.20 -1.80
N VAL A 125 6.10 -7.04 -1.16
CA VAL A 125 6.51 -6.86 0.23
C VAL A 125 5.30 -6.38 1.03
N GLY A 126 4.90 -7.18 2.01
CA GLY A 126 3.76 -6.93 2.87
C GLY A 126 4.07 -6.02 4.05
N LEU A 127 3.02 -5.63 4.77
CA LEU A 127 3.08 -4.76 5.96
C LEU A 127 3.87 -5.35 7.14
N ASP A 128 4.02 -6.67 7.20
CA ASP A 128 4.72 -7.36 8.29
C ASP A 128 6.21 -7.54 8.02
N SER A 129 6.67 -7.14 6.84
CA SER A 129 8.09 -7.18 6.51
C SER A 129 8.84 -6.11 7.28
N LYS A 130 9.93 -6.50 7.92
CA LYS A 130 10.88 -5.58 8.59
C LYS A 130 11.80 -4.95 7.54
N VAL A 131 11.23 -4.07 6.71
CA VAL A 131 11.97 -3.28 5.73
C VAL A 131 12.57 -2.07 6.44
N LEU A 132 13.83 -1.77 6.18
CA LEU A 132 14.46 -0.50 6.51
C LEU A 132 14.87 0.18 5.21
N VAL A 133 14.46 1.43 5.02
CA VAL A 133 14.77 2.20 3.82
C VAL A 133 15.80 3.28 4.17
N ASP A 134 16.99 3.13 3.60
CA ASP A 134 18.12 4.04 3.84
C ASP A 134 18.00 5.33 3.04
N LEU A 135 17.27 5.31 1.92
CA LEU A 135 17.12 6.43 0.99
C LEU A 135 15.76 6.39 0.28
N VAL A 136 15.09 7.53 0.23
CA VAL A 136 13.83 7.71 -0.51
C VAL A 136 14.09 8.60 -1.72
N VAL A 137 13.61 8.18 -2.89
CA VAL A 137 13.66 8.96 -4.13
C VAL A 137 12.23 9.20 -4.62
N VAL A 138 11.82 10.47 -4.65
CA VAL A 138 10.44 10.92 -4.89
C VAL A 138 10.33 11.80 -6.12
N GLY A 139 9.24 11.63 -6.87
CA GLY A 139 8.90 12.45 -8.03
C GLY A 139 8.23 13.76 -7.63
N SER A 140 8.54 14.85 -8.35
CA SER A 140 8.00 16.19 -8.05
C SER A 140 7.58 16.93 -9.32
N VAL A 141 6.53 17.75 -9.21
CA VAL A 141 6.17 18.73 -10.24
C VAL A 141 6.98 20.00 -10.05
N ALA A 142 7.07 20.49 -8.82
CA ALA A 142 7.88 21.65 -8.46
C ALA A 142 8.60 21.44 -7.12
N VAL A 143 9.76 22.04 -6.98
CA VAL A 143 10.51 22.09 -5.71
C VAL A 143 11.14 23.45 -5.49
N SER A 144 11.30 23.86 -4.23
CA SER A 144 12.08 25.05 -3.88
C SER A 144 13.47 24.66 -3.40
N GLU A 145 14.45 25.58 -3.50
CA GLU A 145 15.80 25.35 -2.95
C GLU A 145 15.78 25.13 -1.43
N LYS A 146 14.71 25.54 -0.74
CA LYS A 146 14.45 25.27 0.69
C LYS A 146 13.99 23.83 0.98
N GLY A 147 13.84 22.98 -0.04
CA GLY A 147 13.40 21.59 0.08
C GLY A 147 11.89 21.40 0.14
N TRP A 148 11.11 22.42 -0.22
CA TRP A 148 9.66 22.31 -0.29
C TRP A 148 9.24 21.66 -1.60
N ARG A 149 8.20 20.83 -1.57
CA ARG A 149 7.85 19.96 -2.70
C ARG A 149 6.38 20.07 -3.03
N ILE A 150 6.07 20.12 -4.33
CA ILE A 150 4.72 19.96 -4.85
C ILE A 150 4.71 18.73 -5.76
N GLY A 151 3.95 17.71 -5.38
CA GLY A 151 3.66 16.55 -6.22
C GLY A 151 2.54 16.81 -7.24
N LYS A 152 2.15 15.78 -7.99
CA LYS A 152 1.10 15.86 -9.04
C LYS A 152 -0.33 16.16 -8.54
N GLY A 153 -0.58 16.07 -7.23
CA GLY A 153 -1.85 16.49 -6.61
C GLY A 153 -2.68 15.41 -5.95
N GLU A 154 -2.34 14.12 -6.11
CA GLU A 154 -3.11 13.01 -5.50
C GLU A 154 -2.70 12.69 -4.05
N GLY A 155 -1.59 13.25 -3.55
CA GLY A 155 -1.09 12.99 -2.18
C GLY A 155 -0.51 11.60 -1.93
N TYR A 156 -0.40 10.74 -2.95
CA TYR A 156 0.08 9.36 -2.76
C TYR A 156 1.51 9.27 -2.22
N ALA A 157 2.46 10.06 -2.75
CA ALA A 157 3.85 9.99 -2.30
C ALA A 157 4.01 10.40 -0.81
N ASP A 158 3.24 11.41 -0.41
CA ASP A 158 3.21 11.92 0.98
C ASP A 158 2.62 10.86 1.92
N LEU A 159 1.50 10.24 1.52
CA LEU A 159 0.87 9.16 2.25
C LEU A 159 1.73 7.89 2.31
N GLU A 160 2.40 7.53 1.21
CA GLU A 160 3.34 6.40 1.16
C GLU A 160 4.49 6.60 2.15
N TYR A 161 5.05 7.81 2.24
CA TYR A 161 6.06 8.12 3.23
C TYR A 161 5.53 8.02 4.66
N ALA A 162 4.36 8.62 4.92
CA ALA A 162 3.69 8.52 6.21
C ALA A 162 3.44 7.07 6.66
N MET A 163 3.04 6.20 5.72
CA MET A 163 2.86 4.77 5.98
C MET A 163 4.19 4.07 6.30
N MET A 164 5.29 4.42 5.62
CA MET A 164 6.61 3.90 5.96
C MET A 164 7.02 4.31 7.38
N VAL A 165 6.67 5.51 7.83
CA VAL A 165 6.93 5.95 9.21
C VAL A 165 6.13 5.11 10.21
N SER A 166 4.83 4.91 9.96
CA SER A 166 3.98 4.06 10.82
C SER A 166 4.47 2.61 10.90
N MET A 167 5.23 2.14 9.91
CA MET A 167 5.84 0.82 9.90
C MET A 167 7.25 0.76 10.50
N GLY A 168 7.82 1.91 10.87
CA GLY A 168 9.22 2.01 11.30
C GLY A 168 10.22 1.75 10.19
N ALA A 169 9.80 1.83 8.91
CA ALA A 169 10.67 1.59 7.76
C ALA A 169 11.52 2.82 7.39
N VAL A 170 11.07 4.02 7.76
CA VAL A 170 11.80 5.28 7.62
C VAL A 170 11.71 6.10 8.91
N SER A 171 12.61 7.06 9.05
CA SER A 171 12.61 8.03 10.15
C SER A 171 12.80 9.45 9.61
N GLN A 172 12.73 10.45 10.49
CA GLN A 172 13.04 11.86 10.15
C GLN A 172 14.44 12.01 9.53
N GLY A 173 15.39 11.18 9.97
CA GLY A 173 16.76 11.17 9.45
C GLY A 173 16.93 10.46 8.11
N THR A 174 15.92 9.75 7.60
CA THR A 174 16.01 9.08 6.29
C THR A 174 16.09 10.12 5.17
N PRO A 175 17.19 10.18 4.39
CA PRO A 175 17.33 11.15 3.32
C PRO A 175 16.30 10.98 2.20
N VAL A 176 15.84 12.10 1.65
CA VAL A 176 14.87 12.19 0.56
C VAL A 176 15.48 12.96 -0.60
N VAL A 177 15.51 12.34 -1.78
CA VAL A 177 16.07 12.88 -3.01
C VAL A 177 14.96 13.07 -4.04
N THR A 178 15.02 14.14 -4.82
CA THR A 178 14.15 14.31 -5.99
C THR A 178 14.97 14.60 -7.25
N ILE A 179 14.48 14.13 -8.39
CA ILE A 179 15.06 14.38 -9.71
C ILE A 179 14.08 15.23 -10.50
N VAL A 180 14.51 16.42 -10.91
CA VAL A 180 13.67 17.39 -11.63
C VAL A 180 14.48 18.12 -12.70
N HIS A 181 13.81 18.75 -13.64
CA HIS A 181 14.44 19.70 -14.56
C HIS A 181 14.69 21.04 -13.84
N ASP A 182 15.67 21.82 -14.30
CA ASP A 182 16.02 23.13 -13.73
C ASP A 182 14.81 24.08 -13.60
N CYS A 183 13.91 24.08 -14.59
CA CYS A 183 12.71 24.91 -14.60
C CYS A 183 11.66 24.52 -13.54
N GLN A 184 11.77 23.33 -12.95
CA GLN A 184 10.89 22.87 -11.87
C GLN A 184 11.39 23.34 -10.50
N VAL A 185 12.60 23.91 -10.43
CA VAL A 185 13.12 24.55 -9.22
C VAL A 185 12.59 25.99 -9.17
N VAL A 186 11.63 26.24 -8.29
CA VAL A 186 10.90 27.51 -8.18
C VAL A 186 10.66 27.90 -6.73
N ASP A 187 10.43 29.18 -6.48
CA ASP A 187 9.93 29.61 -5.19
C ASP A 187 8.50 29.11 -4.96
N ILE A 188 8.31 28.38 -3.85
CA ILE A 188 7.02 27.89 -3.40
C ILE A 188 6.64 28.73 -2.17
N PRO A 189 5.47 29.39 -2.13
CA PRO A 189 5.04 30.09 -0.92
C PRO A 189 4.84 29.12 0.25
N GLU A 190 5.40 29.45 1.42
CA GLU A 190 5.30 28.61 2.62
C GLU A 190 3.85 28.36 3.06
N ALA A 191 2.97 29.34 2.85
CA ALA A 191 1.55 29.26 3.15
C ALA A 191 0.82 28.14 2.38
N LEU A 192 1.44 27.57 1.34
CA LEU A 192 0.90 26.41 0.63
C LEU A 192 1.29 25.07 1.26
N LEU A 193 2.24 25.03 2.20
CA LEU A 193 2.72 23.78 2.78
C LEU A 193 1.84 23.35 3.94
N GLU A 194 1.60 22.05 4.00
CA GLU A 194 0.87 21.38 5.07
C GLU A 194 1.80 20.39 5.80
N ASP A 195 1.44 20.00 7.02
CA ASP A 195 2.31 19.16 7.87
C ASP A 195 2.52 17.74 7.32
N HIS A 196 1.66 17.33 6.39
CA HIS A 196 1.75 16.05 5.73
C HIS A 196 2.56 16.10 4.42
N ASP A 197 2.94 17.29 3.93
CA ASP A 197 3.74 17.40 2.70
C ASP A 197 5.17 16.91 2.95
N LEU A 198 5.63 15.96 2.14
CA LEU A 198 7.00 15.43 2.21
C LEU A 198 8.01 16.42 1.66
N THR A 199 8.96 16.83 2.50
CA THR A 199 10.11 17.66 2.13
C THR A 199 11.26 16.83 1.53
N VAL A 200 12.17 17.50 0.84
CA VAL A 200 13.34 16.88 0.18
C VAL A 200 14.66 17.46 0.70
N ASP A 201 15.66 16.60 0.86
CA ASP A 201 17.00 16.97 1.34
C ASP A 201 17.95 17.27 0.16
N TYR A 202 17.73 16.62 -0.99
CA TYR A 202 18.54 16.82 -2.19
C TYR A 202 17.67 16.99 -3.44
N ILE A 203 18.03 17.96 -4.27
CA ILE A 203 17.41 18.22 -5.57
C ILE A 203 18.48 18.04 -6.65
N LEU A 204 18.25 17.11 -7.57
CA LEU A 204 19.18 16.79 -8.65
C LEU A 204 18.56 17.25 -9.96
N THR A 205 19.29 18.13 -10.62
CA THR A 205 18.95 18.67 -11.95
C THR A 205 20.02 18.28 -12.95
N PRO A 206 19.78 18.43 -14.26
CA PRO A 206 20.83 18.25 -15.26
C PRO A 206 22.07 19.12 -15.04
N THR A 207 21.93 20.31 -14.46
CA THR A 207 23.04 21.28 -14.35
C THR A 207 23.69 21.34 -12.97
N ARG A 208 22.97 20.97 -11.91
CA ARG A 208 23.44 21.10 -10.53
C ARG A 208 22.78 20.14 -9.54
N VAL A 209 23.45 19.94 -8.42
CA VAL A 209 22.95 19.26 -7.22
C VAL A 209 22.77 20.30 -6.12
N ILE A 210 21.62 20.30 -5.47
CA ILE A 210 21.28 21.24 -4.39
C ILE A 210 21.03 20.43 -3.12
N THR A 211 21.76 20.76 -2.06
CA THR A 211 21.45 20.30 -0.69
C THR A 211 20.61 21.37 -0.02
N THR A 212 19.39 21.00 0.40
CA THR A 212 18.35 22.00 0.74
C THR A 212 18.49 22.56 2.15
N GLY A 213 19.10 21.80 3.07
CA GLY A 213 19.15 22.16 4.49
C GLY A 213 17.76 22.36 5.10
N CYS A 214 16.73 21.66 4.59
CA CYS A 214 15.35 21.87 4.99
C CYS A 214 15.15 21.68 6.50
N GLU A 215 14.75 22.74 7.19
CA GLU A 215 14.47 22.72 8.64
C GLU A 215 13.06 22.21 8.97
N ARG A 216 12.13 22.25 7.99
CA ARG A 216 10.77 21.74 8.17
C ARG A 216 10.80 20.22 8.33
N PRO A 217 10.14 19.66 9.38
CA PRO A 217 10.13 18.23 9.61
C PRO A 217 9.41 17.49 8.49
N LYS A 218 9.83 16.24 8.25
CA LYS A 218 9.13 15.30 7.37
C LYS A 218 7.86 14.79 8.08
N PRO A 219 6.87 14.23 7.37
CA PRO A 219 5.67 13.69 8.00
C PRO A 219 6.02 12.67 9.11
N ALA A 220 5.44 12.83 10.29
CA ALA A 220 5.72 11.98 11.47
C ALA A 220 4.86 10.69 11.51
N GLY A 221 4.00 10.49 10.52
CA GLY A 221 3.06 9.39 10.45
C GLY A 221 1.84 9.76 9.61
N ILE A 222 0.84 8.88 9.61
CA ILE A 222 -0.40 9.08 8.85
C ILE A 222 -1.27 10.13 9.55
N SER A 223 -1.57 11.23 8.86
CA SER A 223 -2.54 12.22 9.31
C SER A 223 -3.96 11.71 9.03
N TRP A 224 -4.53 10.88 9.92
CA TRP A 224 -5.85 10.25 9.71
C TRP A 224 -6.98 11.25 9.45
N SER A 225 -6.90 12.45 10.03
CA SER A 225 -7.83 13.57 9.80
C SER A 225 -7.86 14.08 8.36
N LYS A 226 -6.89 13.68 7.52
CA LYS A 226 -6.82 14.00 6.09
C LYS A 226 -7.18 12.79 5.21
N ILE A 227 -7.48 11.63 5.80
CA ILE A 227 -7.87 10.42 5.10
C ILE A 227 -9.40 10.32 5.08
N SER A 228 -9.98 10.32 3.88
CA SER A 228 -11.42 10.11 3.69
C SER A 228 -11.81 8.63 3.70
N CYS A 229 -13.10 8.36 3.89
CA CYS A 229 -13.64 7.00 3.76
C CYS A 229 -13.46 6.45 2.34
N GLU A 230 -13.49 7.33 1.33
CA GLU A 230 -13.22 6.96 -0.06
C GLU A 230 -11.77 6.50 -0.26
N MET A 231 -10.80 7.23 0.29
CA MET A 231 -9.38 6.85 0.25
C MET A 231 -9.15 5.50 0.93
N LEU A 232 -9.75 5.27 2.10
CA LEU A 232 -9.74 3.97 2.76
C LEU A 232 -10.33 2.87 1.87
N GLY A 233 -11.42 3.15 1.17
CA GLY A 233 -12.02 2.25 0.17
C GLY A 233 -11.00 1.80 -0.87
N LYS A 234 -10.33 2.77 -1.50
CA LYS A 234 -9.37 2.58 -2.60
C LYS A 234 -8.05 1.94 -2.17
N MET A 235 -7.64 2.11 -0.91
CA MET A 235 -6.33 1.68 -0.39
C MET A 235 -6.52 0.74 0.82
N PRO A 236 -6.75 -0.57 0.60
CA PRO A 236 -7.07 -1.52 1.67
C PRO A 236 -6.02 -1.60 2.78
N ILE A 237 -4.77 -1.30 2.46
CA ILE A 237 -3.65 -1.27 3.39
C ILE A 237 -3.87 -0.28 4.54
N LEU A 238 -4.55 0.84 4.28
CA LEU A 238 -4.85 1.85 5.30
C LEU A 238 -5.78 1.31 6.37
N ARG A 239 -6.69 0.36 6.06
CA ARG A 239 -7.54 -0.27 7.10
C ARG A 239 -6.69 -1.06 8.11
N SER A 240 -5.67 -1.76 7.62
CA SER A 240 -4.77 -2.54 8.47
C SER A 240 -3.91 -1.64 9.34
N LEU A 241 -3.37 -0.56 8.77
CA LEU A 241 -2.58 0.43 9.51
C LEU A 241 -3.43 1.17 10.54
N ARG A 242 -4.65 1.58 10.17
CA ARG A 242 -5.60 2.23 11.09
C ARG A 242 -5.86 1.37 12.32
N HIS A 243 -6.11 0.09 12.11
CA HIS A 243 -6.37 -0.84 13.21
C HIS A 243 -5.15 -1.01 14.13
N ARG A 244 -3.93 -1.08 13.57
CA ARG A 244 -2.69 -1.17 14.36
C ARG A 244 -2.46 0.11 15.18
N GLU A 245 -2.68 1.27 14.59
CA GLU A 245 -2.49 2.55 15.27
C GLU A 245 -3.56 2.81 16.35
N GLU A 246 -4.81 2.39 16.10
CA GLU A 246 -5.88 2.39 17.10
C GLU A 246 -5.54 1.49 18.30
N GLN A 247 -5.03 0.27 18.05
CA GLN A 247 -4.55 -0.62 19.12
C GLN A 247 -3.37 -0.04 19.90
N ALA A 248 -2.55 0.79 19.25
CA ALA A 248 -1.45 1.51 19.89
C ALA A 248 -1.90 2.80 20.60
N GLY A 249 -3.20 3.09 20.65
CA GLY A 249 -3.77 4.25 21.34
C GLY A 249 -3.62 5.58 20.59
N LYS A 250 -3.31 5.56 19.29
CA LYS A 250 -3.25 6.78 18.47
C LYS A 250 -4.65 7.22 18.04
N ASP A 251 -4.82 8.53 17.84
CA ASP A 251 -6.03 9.07 17.22
C ASP A 251 -6.06 8.70 15.73
N VAL A 252 -7.12 7.98 15.34
CA VAL A 252 -7.36 7.49 13.98
C VAL A 252 -8.66 8.03 13.38
N THR A 253 -9.08 9.22 13.83
CA THR A 253 -10.28 9.92 13.34
C THR A 253 -10.08 10.35 11.88
N LEU A 254 -11.06 10.02 11.04
CA LEU A 254 -11.02 10.30 9.60
C LEU A 254 -11.50 11.70 9.27
N GLN A 255 -11.12 12.20 8.09
CA GLN A 255 -11.55 13.51 7.58
C GLN A 255 -13.08 13.69 7.58
N ASP A 256 -13.81 12.65 7.20
CA ASP A 256 -15.27 12.71 7.08
C ASP A 256 -16.00 12.67 8.44
N GLY A 257 -15.27 12.49 9.55
CA GLY A 257 -15.83 12.23 10.88
C GLY A 257 -16.80 11.04 10.89
N PRO A 258 -17.37 10.68 12.06
CA PRO A 258 -18.69 10.08 12.05
C PRO A 258 -19.66 11.16 11.52
N ARG A 259 -20.17 10.99 10.29
CA ARG A 259 -21.31 11.80 9.81
C ARG A 259 -22.52 11.53 10.70
N SER A 260 -22.66 12.28 11.78
CA SER A 260 -23.95 12.46 12.46
C SER A 260 -24.84 13.31 11.53
N PRO A 261 -26.10 12.90 11.26
CA PRO A 261 -27.03 13.76 10.56
C PRO A 261 -27.24 15.05 11.37
N PRO A 262 -27.41 16.22 10.72
CA PRO A 262 -27.67 17.46 11.42
C PRO A 262 -29.08 17.42 12.02
N GLY A 263 -29.16 17.51 13.35
CA GLY A 263 -30.42 17.72 14.06
C GLY A 263 -30.72 16.69 15.14
N ALA A 264 -29.99 16.76 16.26
CA ALA A 264 -30.54 16.42 17.57
C ALA A 264 -29.62 17.04 18.63
N THR A 265 -30.02 18.20 19.13
CA THR A 265 -29.49 18.81 20.34
C THR A 265 -29.52 17.77 21.46
N ARG A 266 -28.37 17.45 22.06
CA ARG A 266 -28.34 16.75 23.36
C ARG A 266 -27.48 17.55 24.34
N SER A 267 -28.17 18.05 25.35
CA SER A 267 -27.62 18.71 26.52
C SER A 267 -26.73 17.74 27.32
N PRO A 268 -25.69 18.24 28.02
CA PRO A 268 -24.72 17.42 28.72
C PRO A 268 -25.17 17.12 30.15
N GLN A 269 -25.88 16.03 30.37
CA GLN A 269 -25.99 15.38 31.69
C GLN A 269 -26.08 13.87 31.50
N ASP A 270 -24.95 13.19 31.69
CA ASP A 270 -24.82 12.07 32.64
C ASP A 270 -23.55 11.26 32.31
N LEU A 271 -22.56 11.46 33.19
CA LEU A 271 -21.42 10.59 33.36
C LEU A 271 -21.88 9.36 34.15
N ALA A 272 -21.83 8.18 33.53
CA ALA A 272 -21.73 6.90 34.25
C ALA A 272 -20.87 5.91 33.44
N PRO A 273 -20.12 5.00 34.11
CA PRO A 273 -19.05 4.20 33.49
C PRO A 273 -19.60 3.08 32.58
N PRO A 274 -18.78 2.49 31.68
CA PRO A 274 -19.26 1.54 30.69
C PRO A 274 -19.48 0.15 31.30
N GLU A 275 -20.73 -0.32 31.28
CA GLU A 275 -21.05 -1.73 31.50
C GLU A 275 -20.93 -2.56 30.21
N LEU A 276 -20.60 -3.82 30.45
CA LEU A 276 -20.19 -4.88 29.55
C LEU A 276 -21.25 -5.20 28.47
N GLY A 277 -20.82 -5.19 27.19
CA GLY A 277 -21.42 -6.00 26.11
C GLY A 277 -22.87 -5.69 25.71
N SER A 278 -23.09 -4.65 24.89
CA SER A 278 -24.33 -4.54 24.12
C SER A 278 -24.06 -4.69 22.62
N VAL A 279 -24.58 -5.77 22.03
CA VAL A 279 -24.60 -5.96 20.57
C VAL A 279 -25.46 -4.84 19.96
N PRO A 280 -24.99 -4.10 18.94
CA PRO A 280 -25.75 -3.01 18.36
C PRO A 280 -27.08 -3.51 17.79
N PRO A 281 -28.17 -2.70 17.88
CA PRO A 281 -29.53 -3.11 17.51
C PRO A 281 -29.68 -3.47 16.03
N SER A 282 -28.73 -3.07 15.20
CA SER A 282 -28.67 -3.27 13.75
C SER A 282 -27.93 -4.55 13.32
N SER A 283 -27.80 -5.55 14.22
CA SER A 283 -27.13 -6.82 13.92
C SER A 283 -28.13 -7.93 13.62
N VAL A 284 -27.93 -8.63 12.50
CA VAL A 284 -28.71 -9.79 12.08
C VAL A 284 -27.86 -11.04 12.24
N GLN A 285 -28.39 -12.06 12.92
CA GLN A 285 -27.76 -13.37 13.02
C GLN A 285 -28.31 -14.30 11.93
N ILE A 286 -27.40 -14.96 11.22
CA ILE A 286 -27.68 -16.07 10.31
C ILE A 286 -27.22 -17.35 11.00
N GLY A 287 -28.11 -18.32 11.15
CA GLY A 287 -27.84 -19.67 11.68
C GLY A 287 -28.22 -20.76 10.69
N ASN A 288 -28.00 -22.01 11.10
CA ASN A 288 -28.24 -23.22 10.29
C ASN A 288 -27.36 -23.29 9.01
N LEU A 289 -26.16 -22.72 9.07
CA LEU A 289 -25.20 -22.81 7.96
C LEU A 289 -24.68 -24.26 7.81
N PRO A 290 -24.50 -24.78 6.58
CA PRO A 290 -23.88 -26.08 6.33
C PRO A 290 -22.51 -26.22 7.01
N ARG A 291 -22.13 -27.45 7.37
CA ARG A 291 -20.86 -27.71 8.09
C ARG A 291 -19.62 -27.36 7.26
N ASP A 292 -19.74 -27.47 5.95
CA ASP A 292 -18.72 -27.20 4.93
C ASP A 292 -18.85 -25.82 4.30
N ALA A 293 -19.84 -25.02 4.71
CA ALA A 293 -20.10 -23.70 4.15
C ALA A 293 -18.87 -22.79 4.27
N ARG A 294 -18.56 -22.09 3.18
CA ARG A 294 -17.46 -21.11 3.18
C ARG A 294 -18.01 -19.70 3.30
N VAL A 295 -17.27 -18.83 3.99
CA VAL A 295 -17.62 -17.40 4.09
C VAL A 295 -17.74 -16.73 2.71
N SER A 296 -17.00 -17.22 1.71
CA SER A 296 -17.07 -16.75 0.33
C SER A 296 -18.42 -17.03 -0.35
N GLU A 297 -19.07 -18.16 -0.01
CA GLU A 297 -20.37 -18.54 -0.58
C GLU A 297 -21.46 -17.65 -0.01
N LEU A 298 -21.43 -17.40 1.31
CA LEU A 298 -22.34 -16.45 1.96
C LEU A 298 -22.15 -15.03 1.40
N LYS A 299 -20.91 -14.56 1.21
CA LYS A 299 -20.65 -13.23 0.62
C LYS A 299 -21.19 -13.11 -0.80
N ARG A 300 -21.02 -14.15 -1.63
CA ARG A 300 -21.56 -14.17 -3.00
C ARG A 300 -23.09 -14.12 -3.00
N ALA A 301 -23.73 -14.89 -2.12
CA ALA A 301 -25.17 -14.89 -1.95
C ALA A 301 -25.72 -13.53 -1.50
N LEU A 302 -25.09 -12.91 -0.50
CA LEU A 302 -25.47 -11.59 -0.01
C LEU A 302 -25.36 -10.52 -1.10
N SER A 303 -24.27 -10.56 -1.88
CA SER A 303 -24.10 -9.68 -3.04
C SER A 303 -25.15 -9.88 -4.12
N ALA A 304 -25.56 -11.12 -4.40
CA ALA A 304 -26.60 -11.42 -5.40
C ALA A 304 -28.00 -10.95 -4.96
N LEU A 305 -28.26 -10.93 -3.65
CA LEU A 305 -29.50 -10.44 -3.06
C LEU A 305 -29.50 -8.91 -2.83
N GLY A 306 -28.42 -8.21 -3.21
CA GLY A 306 -28.29 -6.76 -2.97
C GLY A 306 -28.14 -6.38 -1.50
N VAL A 307 -27.82 -7.35 -0.63
CA VAL A 307 -27.68 -7.15 0.80
C VAL A 307 -26.20 -6.94 1.14
N ALA A 308 -25.82 -5.72 1.52
CA ALA A 308 -24.44 -5.35 1.79
C ALA A 308 -24.23 -4.98 3.27
N PRO A 309 -23.91 -5.96 4.15
CA PRO A 309 -23.62 -5.64 5.54
C PRO A 309 -22.32 -4.85 5.67
N SER A 310 -22.29 -3.88 6.58
CA SER A 310 -21.09 -3.08 6.88
C SER A 310 -19.95 -3.92 7.48
N ARG A 311 -20.31 -5.01 8.18
CA ARG A 311 -19.37 -6.01 8.69
C ARG A 311 -20.05 -7.37 8.71
N LEU A 312 -19.31 -8.41 8.33
CA LEU A 312 -19.73 -9.81 8.45
C LEU A 312 -18.75 -10.51 9.39
N THR A 313 -19.27 -11.06 10.49
CA THR A 313 -18.52 -11.89 11.43
C THR A 313 -18.88 -13.35 11.19
N TRP A 314 -17.91 -14.17 10.79
CA TRP A 314 -18.12 -15.58 10.48
C TRP A 314 -17.78 -16.47 11.68
N GLN A 315 -18.70 -17.35 12.06
CA GLN A 315 -18.51 -18.33 13.13
C GLN A 315 -18.89 -19.73 12.63
N GLY A 316 -18.12 -20.21 11.64
CA GLY A 316 -18.30 -21.50 10.97
C GLY A 316 -18.43 -22.70 11.91
N PRO A 317 -17.57 -22.87 12.94
CA PRO A 317 -17.70 -23.98 13.90
C PRO A 317 -19.02 -24.01 14.67
N GLN A 318 -19.71 -22.88 14.76
CA GLN A 318 -21.00 -22.72 15.46
C GLN A 318 -22.17 -22.63 14.45
N HIS A 319 -21.92 -22.90 13.16
CA HIS A 319 -22.90 -22.85 12.08
C HIS A 319 -23.68 -21.54 12.01
N ARG A 320 -23.01 -20.42 12.35
CA ARG A 320 -23.62 -19.09 12.39
C ARG A 320 -22.72 -17.98 11.84
N ALA A 321 -23.34 -16.89 11.43
CA ALA A 321 -22.68 -15.65 11.02
C ALA A 321 -23.49 -14.45 11.53
N PHE A 322 -22.82 -13.32 11.75
CA PHE A 322 -23.46 -12.07 12.13
C PHE A 322 -23.22 -11.03 11.05
N LEU A 323 -24.31 -10.41 10.61
CA LEU A 323 -24.32 -9.31 9.64
C LEU A 323 -24.63 -8.03 10.40
N HIS A 324 -23.68 -7.09 10.40
CA HIS A 324 -23.85 -5.81 11.08
C HIS A 324 -24.19 -4.74 10.05
N TYR A 325 -25.30 -4.04 10.26
CA TYR A 325 -25.75 -2.92 9.43
C TYR A 325 -25.57 -1.61 10.17
N ARG A 326 -25.51 -0.51 9.41
CA ARG A 326 -25.43 0.83 10.00
C ARG A 326 -26.81 1.32 10.43
N ASP A 327 -27.85 0.88 9.71
CA ASP A 327 -29.24 1.23 9.97
C ASP A 327 -30.05 -0.01 10.40
N PRO A 328 -30.84 0.05 11.48
CA PRO A 328 -31.85 -0.96 11.80
C PRO A 328 -32.83 -1.27 10.65
N ALA A 329 -33.16 -0.31 9.80
CA ALA A 329 -34.02 -0.54 8.62
C ALA A 329 -33.34 -1.44 7.58
N GLU A 330 -32.04 -1.26 7.34
CA GLU A 330 -31.24 -2.16 6.48
C GLU A 330 -31.16 -3.58 7.07
N ALA A 331 -31.02 -3.68 8.40
CA ALA A 331 -31.05 -4.97 9.09
C ALA A 331 -32.41 -5.67 8.93
N GLN A 332 -33.51 -4.92 9.04
CA GLN A 332 -34.87 -5.44 8.84
C GLN A 332 -35.08 -5.90 7.37
N GLN A 333 -34.62 -5.09 6.41
CA GLN A 333 -34.68 -5.43 4.98
C GLN A 333 -33.86 -6.67 4.67
N ALA A 334 -32.67 -6.79 5.24
CA ALA A 334 -31.82 -7.97 5.09
C ALA A 334 -32.50 -9.23 5.62
N ILE A 335 -33.24 -9.13 6.73
CA ILE A 335 -34.03 -10.26 7.25
C ILE A 335 -35.10 -10.67 6.24
N ALA A 336 -35.86 -9.72 5.70
CA ALA A 336 -36.88 -10.01 4.69
C ALA A 336 -36.28 -10.66 3.43
N CYS A 337 -35.13 -10.19 2.95
CA CYS A 337 -34.44 -10.73 1.78
C CYS A 337 -33.82 -12.12 2.01
N LEU A 338 -33.44 -12.44 3.25
CA LEU A 338 -32.74 -13.69 3.60
C LEU A 338 -33.66 -14.75 4.20
N GLN A 339 -34.91 -14.43 4.52
CA GLN A 339 -35.91 -15.40 4.95
C GLN A 339 -36.15 -16.43 3.83
N GLY A 340 -36.01 -17.72 4.19
CA GLY A 340 -36.18 -18.81 3.23
C GLY A 340 -35.00 -19.02 2.26
N PHE A 341 -33.93 -18.24 2.36
CA PHE A 341 -32.73 -18.43 1.54
C PHE A 341 -32.08 -19.79 1.84
N ARG A 342 -31.60 -20.46 0.79
CA ARG A 342 -30.92 -21.77 0.92
C ARG A 342 -29.45 -21.64 0.56
N LEU A 343 -28.59 -22.11 1.45
CA LEU A 343 -27.16 -22.26 1.20
C LEU A 343 -26.86 -23.76 1.13
N GLY A 344 -26.60 -24.27 -0.07
CA GLY A 344 -26.55 -25.72 -0.33
C GLY A 344 -27.91 -26.38 -0.06
N ALA A 345 -27.93 -27.45 0.73
CA ALA A 345 -29.16 -28.15 1.11
C ALA A 345 -29.95 -27.45 2.25
N ASN A 346 -29.30 -26.55 2.99
CA ASN A 346 -29.84 -25.97 4.22
C ASN A 346 -30.57 -24.66 3.96
N THR A 347 -31.76 -24.51 4.54
CA THR A 347 -32.42 -23.20 4.64
C THR A 347 -31.84 -22.44 5.83
N VAL A 348 -31.31 -21.24 5.59
CA VAL A 348 -30.70 -20.43 6.66
C VAL A 348 -31.78 -19.88 7.59
N ARG A 349 -31.46 -19.79 8.89
CA ARG A 349 -32.32 -19.13 9.88
C ARG A 349 -31.82 -17.72 10.12
N VAL A 350 -32.69 -16.72 10.03
CA VAL A 350 -32.29 -15.31 10.09
C VAL A 350 -33.10 -14.59 11.16
N VAL A 351 -32.44 -13.99 12.15
CA VAL A 351 -33.08 -13.30 13.27
C VAL A 351 -32.32 -12.02 13.64
N LEU A 352 -33.02 -11.03 14.20
CA LEU A 352 -32.35 -9.89 14.86
C LEU A 352 -31.59 -10.39 16.08
N ALA A 353 -30.33 -9.99 16.23
CA ALA A 353 -29.45 -10.45 17.31
C ALA A 353 -29.91 -10.01 18.72
N ARG A 354 -30.92 -9.13 18.84
CA ARG A 354 -31.46 -8.64 20.12
C ARG A 354 -32.70 -9.38 20.65
N GLN A 355 -33.13 -10.49 20.04
CA GLN A 355 -34.17 -11.36 20.62
C GLN A 355 -33.64 -12.78 20.85
N GLN A 356 -32.74 -12.93 21.83
CA GLN A 356 -32.69 -14.15 22.63
C GLN A 356 -33.14 -13.78 24.04
N ARG A 357 -34.38 -14.13 24.39
CA ARG A 357 -34.75 -14.23 25.81
C ARG A 357 -33.94 -15.37 26.40
N ALA A 358 -33.48 -15.19 27.64
CA ALA A 358 -32.69 -16.14 28.41
C ALA A 358 -33.47 -17.41 28.84
N SER A 359 -34.36 -17.96 28.01
CA SER A 359 -35.26 -19.07 28.39
C SER A 359 -35.16 -20.35 27.55
N ASP A 360 -34.31 -20.42 26.51
CA ASP A 360 -34.18 -21.64 25.66
C ASP A 360 -32.76 -22.23 25.63
N LEU A 361 -32.10 -22.34 26.79
CA LEU A 361 -30.91 -23.18 26.95
C LEU A 361 -31.35 -24.59 27.42
N PRO A 362 -31.00 -25.68 26.71
CA PRO A 362 -31.03 -27.00 27.31
C PRO A 362 -30.08 -27.01 28.51
N ARG A 363 -30.59 -27.39 29.68
CA ARG A 363 -29.80 -27.59 30.91
C ARG A 363 -28.62 -28.53 30.62
N GLU A 364 -27.40 -28.05 30.82
CA GLU A 364 -26.24 -28.93 31.00
C GLU A 364 -26.38 -29.69 32.32
N LEU A 365 -26.19 -31.00 32.27
CA LEU A 365 -26.05 -31.87 33.44
C LEU A 365 -24.63 -31.74 34.00
N PRO A 366 -24.42 -31.90 35.32
CA PRO A 366 -23.17 -31.56 35.98
C PRO A 366 -22.07 -32.58 35.71
N ALA A 367 -20.84 -32.07 35.63
CA ALA A 367 -19.64 -32.86 35.73
C ALA A 367 -19.43 -33.28 37.20
N ASP A 368 -19.59 -34.58 37.48
CA ASP A 368 -18.82 -35.32 38.49
C ASP A 368 -19.16 -36.82 38.41
N ALA A 369 -18.22 -37.64 37.94
CA ALA A 369 -18.11 -39.05 38.32
C ALA A 369 -16.73 -39.61 37.90
N CYS A 370 -15.97 -39.94 38.94
CA CYS A 370 -14.64 -40.54 39.00
C CYS A 370 -14.36 -41.82 38.18
N ALA A 371 -13.05 -41.99 37.94
CA ALA A 371 -12.23 -43.19 38.14
C ALA A 371 -12.16 -44.33 37.09
N GLU A 372 -10.89 -44.63 36.76
CA GLU A 372 -10.22 -45.93 36.56
C GLU A 372 -10.83 -47.02 35.66
N MET A 373 -10.04 -47.48 34.67
CA MET A 373 -9.59 -48.89 34.58
C MET A 373 -8.45 -49.08 33.55
N LYS A 374 -7.30 -49.55 34.08
CA LYS A 374 -6.28 -50.52 33.62
C LYS A 374 -6.07 -50.84 32.11
N GLY A 375 -4.78 -50.94 31.73
CA GLY A 375 -4.21 -51.27 30.39
C GLY A 375 -4.43 -52.72 29.89
N PRO A 376 -3.55 -53.36 29.05
CA PRO A 376 -2.10 -53.13 28.90
C PRO A 376 -1.48 -53.23 27.45
N VAL A 377 -0.21 -52.77 27.36
CA VAL A 377 1.00 -53.33 26.69
C VAL A 377 0.94 -53.86 25.23
N SER A 378 1.85 -53.35 24.37
CA SER A 378 2.82 -54.20 23.63
C SER A 378 3.94 -53.38 22.96
N GLN A 379 5.13 -54.01 22.93
CA GLN A 379 6.44 -53.54 22.48
C GLN A 379 6.68 -53.75 20.97
N SER A 380 7.60 -52.99 20.36
CA SER A 380 8.68 -53.46 19.46
C SER A 380 9.35 -52.23 18.79
N ARG A 381 10.63 -51.94 19.06
CA ARG A 381 11.90 -52.43 18.45
C ARG A 381 12.26 -51.81 17.07
N GLY A 382 13.52 -51.36 16.97
CA GLY A 382 14.30 -51.17 15.73
C GLY A 382 14.72 -49.72 15.49
N ALA A 383 15.88 -49.22 15.94
CA ALA A 383 17.26 -49.48 15.49
C ALA A 383 17.54 -49.08 14.03
N GLY A 384 18.52 -48.20 13.79
CA GLY A 384 19.11 -48.01 12.45
C GLY A 384 19.78 -46.65 12.18
N CYS A 385 20.94 -46.42 12.79
CA CYS A 385 21.98 -45.49 12.31
C CYS A 385 22.66 -46.10 11.07
N VAL A 386 23.10 -45.33 10.04
CA VAL A 386 24.46 -45.36 9.45
C VAL A 386 24.71 -44.11 8.55
N ARG A 387 25.97 -43.68 8.63
CA ARG A 387 26.77 -42.58 8.07
C ARG A 387 26.82 -42.35 6.54
N ALA A 388 27.29 -41.11 6.29
CA ALA A 388 28.01 -40.52 5.16
C ALA A 388 29.13 -41.31 4.47
N SER A 389 29.48 -40.89 3.23
CA SER A 389 30.81 -40.79 2.55
C SER A 389 30.59 -40.74 1.02
N LEU A 390 31.41 -40.23 0.09
CA LEU A 390 32.64 -39.43 -0.04
C LEU A 390 32.83 -39.19 -1.58
N LEU A 391 33.52 -38.08 -1.96
CA LEU A 391 34.48 -37.88 -3.08
C LEU A 391 34.07 -38.27 -4.54
N GLY A 392 34.18 -37.40 -5.56
CA GLY A 392 35.44 -36.94 -6.18
C GLY A 392 35.22 -36.42 -7.64
N PRO A 393 36.25 -35.93 -8.37
CA PRO A 393 36.15 -34.74 -9.23
C PRO A 393 36.40 -34.93 -10.75
N GLY A 394 36.02 -33.90 -11.53
CA GLY A 394 36.82 -33.32 -12.63
C GLY A 394 36.56 -33.77 -14.07
N VAL A 395 36.18 -32.82 -14.96
CA VAL A 395 36.69 -32.68 -16.35
C VAL A 395 36.52 -31.22 -16.80
N ARG A 396 37.62 -30.59 -17.26
CA ARG A 396 37.65 -29.34 -18.07
C ARG A 396 37.74 -29.73 -19.54
N LEU A 397 36.95 -29.12 -20.44
CA LEU A 397 37.29 -29.03 -21.87
C LEU A 397 36.85 -27.69 -22.50
N LYS A 398 37.88 -26.93 -22.89
CA LYS A 398 38.10 -26.07 -24.08
C LYS A 398 36.95 -25.22 -24.68
N CYS A 399 37.20 -23.91 -24.69
CA CYS A 399 36.66 -22.93 -25.64
C CYS A 399 37.19 -23.13 -27.07
N PRO A 400 36.43 -22.70 -28.08
CA PRO A 400 36.96 -22.08 -29.29
C PRO A 400 36.56 -20.59 -29.37
N SER A 401 37.47 -19.80 -29.93
CA SER A 401 37.38 -18.36 -30.23
C SER A 401 36.78 -18.10 -31.63
N PRO A 402 36.71 -16.85 -32.15
CA PRO A 402 35.45 -16.19 -32.48
C PRO A 402 35.16 -16.12 -34.00
N LEU A 403 33.90 -15.93 -34.37
CA LEU A 403 33.47 -15.62 -35.74
C LEU A 403 32.59 -14.35 -35.77
N PRO A 404 32.50 -13.67 -36.94
CA PRO A 404 32.58 -12.21 -37.03
C PRO A 404 31.24 -11.47 -36.90
N ILE A 405 31.36 -10.19 -36.54
CA ILE A 405 30.28 -9.20 -36.40
C ILE A 405 29.75 -8.78 -37.78
N PRO A 406 28.44 -8.85 -38.05
CA PRO A 406 27.82 -8.08 -39.11
C PRO A 406 27.37 -6.71 -38.59
N LYS A 407 27.74 -5.65 -39.32
CA LYS A 407 27.24 -4.28 -39.14
C LYS A 407 25.71 -4.27 -39.31
N ALA A 408 24.97 -3.84 -38.29
CA ALA A 408 23.54 -3.59 -38.40
C ALA A 408 23.27 -2.10 -38.65
N GLN A 409 22.65 -1.84 -39.80
CA GLN A 409 22.09 -0.57 -40.22
C GLN A 409 20.97 -0.09 -39.29
N LYS A 410 20.80 1.24 -39.26
CA LYS A 410 19.65 1.94 -38.68
C LYS A 410 18.33 1.32 -39.14
N SER A 411 17.49 0.93 -38.19
CA SER A 411 16.05 0.77 -38.43
C SER A 411 15.30 1.41 -37.27
N VAL A 412 14.78 2.61 -37.56
CA VAL A 412 13.71 3.26 -36.81
C VAL A 412 12.48 2.36 -36.90
N ARG A 413 12.00 1.83 -35.76
CA ARG A 413 10.65 1.27 -35.67
C ARG A 413 9.99 1.64 -34.34
N LEU A 414 8.92 2.41 -34.52
CA LEU A 414 7.71 2.57 -33.71
C LEU A 414 7.58 1.58 -32.54
N TRP A 415 7.49 2.14 -31.33
CA TRP A 415 6.85 1.46 -30.20
C TRP A 415 5.51 2.13 -29.94
N ALA A 416 4.46 1.34 -30.15
CA ALA A 416 3.07 1.69 -29.99
C ALA A 416 2.67 1.83 -28.52
N HIS A 417 1.69 2.71 -28.34
CA HIS A 417 0.70 2.84 -27.28
C HIS A 417 0.78 1.93 -26.04
N SER A 418 0.77 2.56 -24.88
CA SER A 418 0.13 2.02 -23.69
C SER A 418 -0.49 3.18 -22.91
N SER A 419 -1.75 3.44 -23.25
CA SER A 419 -2.65 4.37 -22.58
C SER A 419 -2.84 3.92 -21.14
N TRP A 420 -2.76 4.87 -20.21
CA TRP A 420 -3.22 4.71 -18.85
C TRP A 420 -4.64 5.28 -18.78
N GLU A 421 -5.62 4.46 -19.11
CA GLU A 421 -7.02 4.67 -18.73
C GLU A 421 -7.54 3.37 -18.12
N LEU A 422 -8.17 3.53 -16.95
CA LEU A 422 -9.13 2.65 -16.29
C LEU A 422 -8.74 1.15 -16.10
N GLU A 423 -8.40 0.81 -14.85
CA GLU A 423 -9.05 -0.22 -13.99
C GLU A 423 -8.41 -0.27 -12.58
#